data_AF-A0AAU5TL26-F1
#
_entry.id   AF-A0AAU5TL26-F1
#
_cell.length_a   1.000
_cell.length_b   1.000
_cell.length_c   1.000
_cell.angle_alpha   90.00
_cell.angle_beta   90.00
_cell.angle_gamma   90.00
#
_symmetry.space_group_name_H-M   'P 1'
#
loop_
_entity.id
_entity.type
_entity.pdbx_description
1 polymer ?
#
loop_
_entity_poly.entity_id
_entity_poly.type
_entity_poly.pdbx_seq_one_letter_code
_entity_poly.pdbx_strand_id
1 'polypeptide(L)'
;MAAYVVGFLEGTGAHAYFLATGGLSTYNYAPLPVQLLFHALLPLDLLVALRIARGRPGAPLLAAAVMLADLAANWGIQWNAVLAHPVAYLRPVGLLPITLFGLFVVATALPLHRRLQPVAGRGGRAGYAAAND
;
A
#
# COMPACT_ATOMS: atom_id res chain seq x y z
N MET A 1 -7.48 9.86 -0.74
CA MET A 1 -8.06 8.53 -1.02
C MET A 1 -7.85 8.11 -2.46
N ALA A 2 -8.21 8.94 -3.45
CA ALA A 2 -7.99 8.63 -4.87
C ALA A 2 -6.53 8.22 -5.20
N ALA A 3 -5.54 8.96 -4.68
CA ALA A 3 -4.12 8.61 -4.85
C ALA A 3 -3.77 7.19 -4.37
N TYR A 4 -4.33 6.73 -3.25
CA TYR A 4 -4.14 5.34 -2.80
C TYR A 4 -4.76 4.38 -3.80
N VAL A 5 -6.03 4.59 -4.18
CA VAL A 5 -6.72 3.69 -5.12
C VAL A 5 -5.95 3.58 -6.44
N VAL A 6 -5.53 4.70 -7.01
CA VAL A 6 -4.78 4.72 -8.27
C VAL A 6 -3.44 4.02 -8.13
N GLY A 7 -2.63 4.33 -7.12
CA GLY A 7 -1.32 3.70 -6.94
C GLY A 7 -1.41 2.19 -6.68
N PHE A 8 -2.37 1.73 -5.89
CA PHE A 8 -2.58 0.29 -5.69
C PHE A 8 -3.16 -0.41 -6.93
N LEU A 9 -3.98 0.25 -7.75
CA LEU A 9 -4.43 -0.32 -9.03
C LEU A 9 -3.29 -0.38 -10.05
N GLU A 10 -2.40 0.61 -10.06
CA GLU A 10 -1.16 0.58 -10.85
C GLU A 10 -0.28 -0.62 -10.43
N GLY A 11 -0.04 -0.80 -9.12
CA GLY A 11 0.71 -1.95 -8.59
C GLY A 11 0.07 -3.29 -8.96
N THR A 12 -1.26 -3.40 -8.82
CA THR A 12 -2.04 -4.56 -9.28
C THR A 12 -1.79 -4.84 -10.77
N GLY A 13 -1.84 -3.80 -11.61
CA GLY A 13 -1.59 -3.89 -13.04
C GLY A 13 -0.17 -4.35 -13.36
N ALA A 14 0.83 -3.82 -12.65
CA ALA A 14 2.23 -4.23 -12.81
C ALA A 14 2.44 -5.70 -12.44
N HIS A 15 1.95 -6.15 -11.28
CA HIS A 15 2.06 -7.54 -10.87
C HIS A 15 1.28 -8.49 -11.79
N ALA A 16 0.11 -8.08 -12.27
CA ALA A 16 -0.65 -8.84 -13.27
C ALA A 16 0.12 -8.95 -14.59
N TYR A 17 0.74 -7.85 -15.05
CA TYR A 17 1.57 -7.85 -16.25
C TYR A 17 2.77 -8.79 -16.11
N PHE A 18 3.50 -8.73 -14.99
CA PHE A 18 4.64 -9.61 -14.74
C PHE A 18 4.24 -11.09 -14.65
N LEU A 19 3.11 -11.39 -14.01
CA LEU A 19 2.59 -12.76 -13.93
C LEU A 19 2.10 -13.25 -15.29
N ALA A 20 1.43 -12.42 -16.08
CA ALA A 20 0.94 -12.77 -17.40
C ALA A 20 2.08 -13.01 -18.42
N THR A 21 3.19 -12.28 -18.28
CA THR A 21 4.33 -12.37 -19.20
C THR A 21 5.40 -13.38 -18.78
N GLY A 22 5.62 -13.57 -17.47
CA GLY A 22 6.66 -14.44 -16.93
C GLY A 22 6.16 -15.67 -16.15
N GLY A 23 4.85 -15.80 -15.94
CA GLY A 23 4.26 -16.89 -15.14
C GLY A 23 4.75 -16.89 -13.69
N LEU A 24 4.69 -18.07 -13.04
CA LEU A 24 5.15 -18.24 -11.66
C LEU A 24 6.66 -18.03 -11.49
N SER A 25 7.42 -18.03 -12.59
CA SER A 25 8.86 -17.82 -12.59
C SER A 25 9.26 -16.34 -12.64
N THR A 26 8.32 -15.41 -12.77
CA THR A 26 8.60 -13.98 -12.97
C THR A 26 9.47 -13.35 -11.88
N TYR A 27 9.44 -13.90 -10.65
CA TYR A 27 10.24 -13.40 -9.52
C TYR A 27 11.41 -14.33 -9.12
N ASN A 28 11.81 -15.29 -9.96
CA ASN A 28 12.84 -16.29 -9.63
C ASN A 28 14.21 -15.72 -9.25
N TYR A 29 14.48 -14.44 -9.57
CA TYR A 29 15.68 -13.71 -9.20
C TYR A 29 15.77 -13.38 -7.70
N ALA A 30 14.65 -13.46 -6.96
CA ALA A 30 14.58 -13.11 -5.54
C ALA A 30 14.59 -14.35 -4.63
N PRO A 31 14.98 -14.24 -3.35
CA PRO A 31 14.79 -15.32 -2.38
C PRO A 31 13.32 -15.72 -2.22
N LEU A 32 13.05 -17.00 -1.96
CA LEU A 32 11.68 -17.56 -1.91
C LEU A 32 10.67 -16.71 -1.11
N PRO A 33 10.96 -16.18 0.10
CA PRO A 33 10.01 -15.36 0.83
C PRO A 33 9.58 -14.09 0.06
N VAL A 34 10.52 -13.47 -0.65
CA VAL A 34 10.25 -12.28 -1.47
C VAL A 34 9.46 -12.63 -2.72
N GLN A 35 9.71 -13.79 -3.32
CA GLN A 35 8.89 -14.28 -4.43
C GLN A 35 7.43 -14.46 -4.01
N LEU A 36 7.19 -15.09 -2.85
CA LEU A 36 5.84 -15.29 -2.33
C LEU A 36 5.16 -13.96 -2.03
N LEU A 37 5.89 -13.01 -1.45
CA LEU A 37 5.41 -11.64 -1.25
C LEU A 37 4.98 -11.01 -2.57
N PHE A 38 5.85 -10.98 -3.58
CA PHE A 38 5.55 -10.36 -4.87
C PHE A 38 4.37 -11.01 -5.61
N HIS A 39 4.17 -12.33 -5.47
CA HIS A 39 2.94 -12.97 -5.96
C HIS A 39 1.71 -12.55 -5.15
N ALA A 40 1.85 -12.42 -3.82
CA ALA A 40 0.77 -11.98 -2.94
C ALA A 40 0.40 -10.49 -3.11
N LEU A 41 1.31 -9.65 -3.61
CA LEU A 41 1.02 -8.22 -3.84
C LEU A 41 -0.12 -8.03 -4.84
N LEU A 42 -0.25 -8.86 -5.88
CA LEU A 42 -1.36 -8.76 -6.84
C LEU A 42 -2.75 -8.76 -6.15
N PRO A 43 -3.13 -9.79 -5.36
CA PRO A 43 -4.41 -9.77 -4.67
C PRO A 43 -4.44 -8.77 -3.50
N LEU A 44 -3.31 -8.47 -2.84
CA LEU A 44 -3.26 -7.51 -1.73
C LEU A 44 -3.51 -6.08 -2.21
N ASP A 45 -2.92 -5.68 -3.32
CA ASP A 45 -3.06 -4.35 -3.90
C ASP A 45 -4.50 -4.10 -4.32
N LEU A 46 -5.09 -5.08 -5.01
CA LEU A 46 -6.50 -5.03 -5.40
C LEU A 46 -7.40 -4.93 -4.16
N LEU A 47 -7.10 -5.72 -3.12
CA LEU A 47 -7.85 -5.67 -1.86
C LEU A 47 -7.75 -4.30 -1.19
N VAL A 48 -6.54 -3.72 -1.11
CA VAL A 48 -6.31 -2.40 -0.53
C VAL A 48 -7.06 -1.33 -1.31
N ALA A 49 -6.95 -1.31 -2.64
CA ALA A 49 -7.65 -0.37 -3.49
C ALA A 49 -9.17 -0.43 -3.25
N LEU A 50 -9.74 -1.64 -3.23
CA LEU A 50 -11.16 -1.85 -2.96
C LEU A 50 -11.58 -1.45 -1.55
N ARG A 51 -10.73 -1.64 -0.53
CA ARG A 51 -11.03 -1.24 0.84
C ARG A 51 -10.94 0.28 1.05
N ILE A 52 -9.97 0.94 0.43
CA ILE A 52 -9.87 2.40 0.40
C ILE A 52 -11.06 3.00 -0.34
N ALA A 53 -11.42 2.49 -1.52
CA ALA A 53 -12.55 2.97 -2.30
C ALA A 53 -13.88 2.87 -1.53
N ARG A 54 -14.03 1.85 -0.68
CA ARG A 54 -15.19 1.66 0.21
C ARG A 54 -15.09 2.46 1.52
N GLY A 55 -14.10 3.33 1.67
CA GLY A 55 -13.94 4.18 2.87
C GLY A 55 -13.67 3.40 4.16
N ARG A 56 -13.12 2.17 4.09
CA ARG A 56 -12.96 1.35 5.30
C ARG A 56 -11.89 1.90 6.24
N PRO A 57 -12.16 2.07 7.55
CA PRO A 57 -11.22 2.67 8.49
C PRO A 57 -9.87 1.97 8.55
N GLY A 58 -9.83 0.63 8.52
CA GLY A 58 -8.58 -0.14 8.58
C GLY A 58 -7.75 -0.12 7.27
N ALA A 59 -8.32 0.36 6.17
CA ALA A 59 -7.67 0.28 4.86
C ALA A 59 -6.34 1.06 4.76
N PRO A 60 -6.19 2.27 5.32
CA PRO A 60 -4.93 3.02 5.25
C PRO A 60 -3.78 2.35 6.02
N LEU A 61 -4.07 1.66 7.12
CA LEU A 61 -3.05 0.92 7.88
C LEU A 61 -2.61 -0.34 7.14
N LEU A 62 -3.56 -1.07 6.54
CA LEU A 62 -3.24 -2.20 5.66
C LEU A 62 -2.39 -1.73 4.47
N ALA A 63 -2.76 -0.62 3.83
CA ALA A 63 -1.98 -0.02 2.75
C ALA A 63 -0.53 0.29 3.17
N ALA A 64 -0.33 0.87 4.36
CA ALA A 64 1.01 1.13 4.88
C ALA A 64 1.80 -0.17 5.12
N ALA A 65 1.17 -1.21 5.67
CA ALA A 65 1.84 -2.49 5.87
C ALA A 65 2.27 -3.14 4.55
N VAL A 66 1.39 -3.14 3.54
CA VAL A 66 1.70 -3.64 2.19
C VAL A 66 2.85 -2.85 1.55
N MET A 67 2.77 -1.51 1.57
CA MET A 67 3.84 -0.66 1.03
C MET A 67 5.18 -0.86 1.74
N LEU A 68 5.19 -1.02 3.07
CA LEU A 68 6.43 -1.24 3.81
C LEU A 68 7.08 -2.58 3.42
N ALA A 69 6.29 -3.64 3.29
CA ALA A 69 6.78 -4.94 2.86
C ALA A 69 7.33 -4.89 1.43
N ASP A 70 6.60 -4.25 0.52
CA ASP A 70 6.98 -4.11 -0.88
C ASP A 70 8.26 -3.26 -1.05
N LEU A 71 8.33 -2.13 -0.36
CA LEU A 71 9.54 -1.29 -0.32
C LEU A 71 10.74 -2.05 0.22
N ALA A 72 10.60 -2.75 1.35
CA ALA A 72 11.70 -3.48 1.96
C ALA A 72 12.24 -4.57 1.02
N ALA A 73 11.35 -5.29 0.34
CA ALA A 73 11.73 -6.28 -0.66
C ALA A 73 12.44 -5.65 -1.86
N ASN A 74 11.86 -4.62 -2.48
CA ASN A 74 12.43 -3.95 -3.63
C ASN A 74 13.78 -3.29 -3.34
N TRP A 75 13.91 -2.60 -2.21
CA TRP A 75 15.17 -2.01 -1.79
C TRP A 75 16.20 -3.07 -1.43
N GLY A 76 15.81 -4.15 -0.76
CA GLY A 76 16.70 -5.26 -0.40
C GLY A 76 17.31 -5.94 -1.62
N ILE A 77 16.50 -6.21 -2.65
CA ILE A 77 16.97 -6.79 -3.92
C ILE A 77 17.91 -5.83 -4.66
N GLN A 78 17.57 -4.55 -4.68
CA GLN A 78 18.27 -3.57 -5.53
C GLN A 78 19.40 -2.82 -4.82
N TRP A 79 19.64 -3.07 -3.53
CA TRP A 79 20.58 -2.31 -2.70
C TRP A 79 21.96 -2.13 -3.34
N ASN A 80 22.59 -3.24 -3.75
CA ASN A 80 23.93 -3.22 -4.33
C ASN A 80 23.97 -2.48 -5.68
N ALA A 81 22.92 -2.63 -6.49
CA ALA A 81 22.81 -1.98 -7.79
C ALA A 81 22.57 -0.47 -7.64
N VAL A 82 21.78 -0.05 -6.64
CA VAL A 82 21.58 1.37 -6.30
C VAL A 82 22.90 2.01 -5.87
N LEU A 83 23.70 1.33 -5.04
CA LEU A 83 25.01 1.83 -4.63
C LEU A 83 26.00 1.94 -5.79
N ALA A 84 25.97 0.98 -6.73
CA ALA A 84 26.84 1.01 -7.91
C ALA A 84 26.43 2.10 -8.92
N HIS A 85 25.13 2.32 -9.13
CA HIS A 85 24.60 3.16 -10.20
C HIS A 85 23.40 4.03 -9.76
N PRO A 86 23.58 4.98 -8.83
CA PRO A 86 22.47 5.69 -8.19
C PRO A 86 21.60 6.50 -9.17
N VAL A 87 22.19 7.11 -10.20
CA VAL A 87 21.45 7.90 -11.20
C VAL A 87 20.53 7.02 -12.06
N ALA A 88 20.86 5.74 -12.26
CA ALA A 88 20.00 4.82 -13.01
C ALA A 88 18.65 4.58 -12.31
N TYR A 89 18.60 4.80 -11.00
CA TYR A 89 17.42 4.61 -10.16
C TYR A 89 16.56 5.87 -10.01
N LEU A 90 16.96 7.00 -10.61
CA LEU A 90 16.16 8.22 -10.68
C LEU A 90 15.16 8.23 -11.86
N ARG A 91 15.07 7.13 -12.60
CA ARG A 91 14.14 7.00 -13.73
C ARG A 91 12.70 7.01 -13.22
N PRO A 92 11.73 7.51 -14.00
CA PRO A 92 10.32 7.57 -13.61
C PRO A 92 9.61 6.20 -13.63
N VAL A 93 10.38 5.11 -13.55
CA VAL A 93 9.91 3.73 -13.55
C VAL A 93 10.75 2.93 -12.56
N GLY A 94 10.17 1.87 -11.97
CA GLY A 94 10.88 1.02 -11.01
C GLY A 94 10.95 1.64 -9.61
N LEU A 95 12.15 1.71 -9.03
CA LEU A 95 12.34 1.95 -7.59
C LEU A 95 11.95 3.37 -7.12
N LEU A 96 12.08 4.39 -7.96
CA LEU A 96 11.75 5.76 -7.58
C LEU A 96 10.23 5.96 -7.38
N PRO A 97 9.35 5.66 -8.36
CA PRO A 97 7.90 5.80 -8.19
C PRO A 97 7.35 5.06 -6.97
N ILE A 98 7.72 3.78 -6.80
CA ILE A 98 7.30 2.97 -5.64
C ILE A 98 7.78 3.59 -4.32
N THR A 99 9.00 4.13 -4.27
CA THR A 99 9.53 4.82 -3.07
C THR A 99 8.72 6.07 -2.75
N LEU A 100 8.47 6.94 -3.74
CA LEU A 100 7.68 8.16 -3.52
C LEU A 100 6.25 7.83 -3.08
N PHE A 101 5.61 6.85 -3.74
CA PHE A 101 4.27 6.42 -3.39
C PHE A 101 4.23 5.80 -1.99
N GLY A 102 5.20 4.94 -1.65
CA GLY A 102 5.27 4.30 -0.35
C GLY A 102 5.52 5.30 0.79
N LEU A 103 6.39 6.29 0.58
CA LEU A 103 6.58 7.41 1.52
C LEU A 103 5.27 8.18 1.73
N PHE A 104 4.56 8.51 0.65
CA PHE A 104 3.27 9.16 0.72
C PHE A 104 2.25 8.32 1.52
N VAL A 105 2.15 7.02 1.24
CA VAL A 105 1.22 6.12 1.92
C VAL A 105 1.55 6.00 3.40
N VAL A 106 2.82 5.79 3.76
CA VAL A 106 3.24 5.64 5.17
C VAL A 106 3.01 6.94 5.95
N ALA A 107 3.37 8.09 5.37
CA ALA A 107 3.20 9.39 6.02
C ALA A 107 1.72 9.76 6.24
N THR A 108 0.83 9.34 5.33
CA THR A 108 -0.58 9.74 5.36
C THR A 108 -1.53 8.67 5.92
N ALA A 109 -1.05 7.44 6.16
CA ALA A 109 -1.88 6.33 6.61
C ALA A 109 -2.58 6.58 7.93
N LEU A 110 -1.86 7.03 8.97
CA LEU A 110 -2.45 7.29 10.28
C LEU A 110 -3.43 8.47 10.28
N PRO A 111 -3.10 9.64 9.68
CA PRO A 111 -4.07 10.72 9.48
C PRO A 111 -5.33 10.26 8.73
N LEU A 112 -5.18 9.47 7.67
CA LEU A 112 -6.31 8.98 6.89
C LEU A 112 -7.14 7.96 7.67
N HIS A 113 -6.50 7.05 8.40
CA HIS A 113 -7.17 6.09 9.28
C HIS A 113 -8.09 6.81 10.28
N ARG A 114 -7.57 7.83 10.96
CA ARG A 114 -8.35 8.64 11.92
C ARG A 114 -9.54 9.34 11.28
N ARG A 115 -9.40 9.86 10.06
CA ARG A 115 -10.50 10.51 9.33
C ARG A 115 -11.62 9.56 8.93
N LEU A 116 -11.30 8.28 8.71
CA LEU A 116 -12.27 7.26 8.33
C LEU A 116 -12.94 6.59 9.53
N GLN A 117 -12.40 6.73 10.73
CA GLN A 117 -13.04 6.19 11.93
C GLN A 117 -14.44 6.83 12.10
N PRO A 118 -15.48 6.02 12.39
CA PRO A 118 -16.78 6.55 12.77
C PRO A 118 -16.61 7.47 13.99
N VAL A 119 -17.27 8.64 13.97
CA VAL A 119 -17.33 9.51 15.14
C VAL A 119 -18.17 8.81 16.21
N ALA A 120 -17.52 8.15 17.16
CA ALA A 120 -18.20 7.58 18.32
C ALA A 120 -18.65 8.73 19.25
N GLY A 121 -19.96 9.04 19.23
CA GLY A 121 -20.67 9.66 20.34
C GLY A 121 -20.48 11.17 20.58
N ARG A 122 -21.32 11.99 19.92
CA ARG A 122 -21.74 13.30 20.48
C ARG A 122 -23.25 13.41 20.76
N GLY A 123 -24.03 12.35 20.51
CA GLY A 123 -25.48 12.34 20.71
C GLY A 123 -26.01 11.55 21.93
N GLY A 124 -25.19 10.72 22.57
CA GLY A 124 -25.67 9.78 23.60
C GLY A 124 -25.73 10.32 25.04
N ARG A 125 -25.16 11.50 25.32
CA ARG A 125 -25.11 12.08 26.68
C ARG A 125 -26.08 13.24 26.92
N ALA A 126 -26.72 13.78 25.88
CA ALA A 126 -27.67 14.87 26.02
C ALA A 126 -29.12 14.38 26.27
N GLY A 127 -29.47 13.16 25.84
CA GLY A 127 -30.84 12.63 25.96
C GLY A 127 -31.20 12.06 27.33
N TYR A 128 -30.23 11.75 28.19
CA TYR A 128 -30.49 11.18 29.52
C TYR A 128 -30.64 12.26 30.61
N ALA A 129 -30.15 13.47 30.37
CA ALA A 129 -30.28 14.58 31.32
C ALA A 129 -31.63 15.32 31.20
N ALA A 130 -32.30 15.25 30.04
CA ALA A 130 -33.56 15.96 29.80
C ALA A 130 -34.83 15.14 30.14
N ALA A 131 -34.68 13.90 30.61
CA ALA A 131 -35.80 13.02 30.95
C ALA A 131 -36.11 12.95 32.45
N ASN A 132 -35.39 13.71 33.27
CA ASN A 132 -35.52 13.72 34.73
C ASN A 132 -35.90 15.09 35.31
N ASP A 133 -36.29 16.06 34.47
CA ASP A 133 -36.73 17.39 34.88
C ASP A 133 -38.21 17.63 34.50
#